data_AF-A0A5E4KTB8-F1
#
_entry.id   AF-A0A5E4KTB8-F1
#
_cell.length_a   1.000
_cell.length_b   1.000
_cell.length_c   1.000
_cell.angle_alpha   90.00
_cell.angle_beta   90.00
_cell.angle_gamma   90.00
#
_symmetry.space_group_name_H-M   'P 1'
#
loop_
_entity.id
_entity.type
_entity.pdbx_description
1 polymer ?
#
loop_
_entity_poly.entity_id
_entity_poly.type
_entity_poly.pdbx_seq_one_letter_code
_entity_poly.pdbx_strand_id
1 'polypeptide(L)'
;MSFELLDSGSFFLFTCILYFLSDLSKKFGEVMGMNRYYYIYYIGMFFTFSGSIIMSMSPPVFEAHRILGYLFFASGLTFGLIASIIYWGWMIKET
;
A
#
# COMPACT_ATOMS: atom_id res chain seq x y z
N MET A 1 -11.48 -15.41 -15.04
CA MET A 1 -12.44 -14.47 -14.42
C MET A 1 -12.41 -14.48 -12.89
N SER A 2 -12.41 -15.63 -12.18
CA SER A 2 -12.42 -15.61 -10.69
C SER A 2 -11.11 -15.10 -10.06
N PHE A 3 -9.94 -15.45 -10.60
CA PHE A 3 -8.65 -15.09 -9.99
C PHE A 3 -8.29 -13.60 -10.14
N GLU A 4 -8.63 -12.95 -11.25
CA GLU A 4 -8.33 -11.53 -11.48
C GLU A 4 -9.15 -10.61 -10.59
N LEU A 5 -10.42 -10.96 -10.37
CA LEU A 5 -11.29 -10.29 -9.40
C LEU A 5 -10.77 -10.45 -7.97
N LEU A 6 -10.25 -11.63 -7.65
CA LEU A 6 -9.64 -11.90 -6.35
C LEU A 6 -8.35 -11.10 -6.15
N ASP A 7 -7.51 -11.00 -7.17
CA ASP A 7 -6.28 -10.20 -7.13
C ASP A 7 -6.58 -8.70 -7.00
N SER A 8 -7.47 -8.17 -7.85
CA SER A 8 -7.88 -6.76 -7.78
C SER A 8 -8.51 -6.41 -6.42
N GLY A 9 -9.38 -7.28 -5.91
CA GLY A 9 -9.98 -7.15 -4.59
C GLY A 9 -8.94 -7.22 -3.46
N SER A 10 -7.93 -8.07 -3.58
CA SER A 10 -6.82 -8.16 -2.64
C SER A 10 -5.98 -6.88 -2.64
N PHE A 11 -5.69 -6.31 -3.82
CA PHE A 11 -4.92 -5.06 -3.93
C PHE A 11 -5.68 -3.89 -3.31
N PHE A 12 -7.00 -3.85 -3.52
CA PHE A 12 -7.87 -2.86 -2.88
C PHE A 12 -7.89 -3.02 -1.36
N LEU A 13 -8.03 -4.26 -0.85
CA LEU A 13 -7.95 -4.54 0.59
C LEU A 13 -6.64 -4.04 1.19
N PHE A 14 -5.51 -4.29 0.53
CA PHE A 14 -4.22 -3.79 0.99
C PHE A 14 -4.12 -2.27 0.96
N THR A 15 -4.77 -1.61 0.00
CA THR A 15 -4.92 -0.15 0.01
C THR A 15 -5.65 0.31 1.28
N CYS A 16 -6.75 -0.34 1.65
CA CYS A 16 -7.49 -0.04 2.89
C CYS A 16 -6.65 -0.31 4.15
N ILE A 17 -5.84 -1.37 4.16
CA ILE A 17 -4.92 -1.67 5.27
C ILE A 17 -3.87 -0.56 5.40
N LEU A 18 -3.27 -0.13 4.29
CA LEU A 18 -2.30 0.98 4.28
C LEU A 18 -2.95 2.30 4.72
N TYR A 19 -4.21 2.53 4.35
CA TYR A 19 -4.97 3.67 4.83
C TYR A 19 -5.13 3.65 6.35
N PHE A 20 -5.56 2.51 6.91
CA PHE A 20 -5.72 2.36 8.35
C PHE A 20 -4.40 2.53 9.10
N LEU A 21 -3.32 1.91 8.60
CA LEU A 21 -1.97 2.10 9.13
C LEU A 21 -1.54 3.56 9.07
N SER A 22 -1.83 4.26 7.97
CA SER A 22 -1.51 5.67 7.82
C SER A 22 -2.25 6.54 8.84
N ASP A 23 -3.54 6.31 9.08
CA ASP A 23 -4.32 7.05 10.07
C ASP A 23 -3.78 6.83 11.50
N LEU A 24 -3.46 5.58 11.85
CA LEU A 24 -2.80 5.26 13.11
C LEU A 24 -1.43 5.95 13.22
N SER A 25 -0.57 5.79 12.22
CA SER A 25 0.76 6.39 12.20
C SER A 25 0.73 7.91 12.21
N LYS A 26 -0.32 8.54 11.69
CA LYS A 26 -0.52 10.00 11.82
C LYS A 26 -0.79 10.39 13.27
N LYS A 27 -1.72 9.71 13.95
CA LYS A 27 -2.03 9.94 15.36
C LYS A 27 -0.82 9.71 16.27
N PHE A 28 -0.08 8.61 16.05
CA PHE A 28 1.15 8.33 16.78
C PHE A 28 2.28 9.30 16.42
N GLY A 29 2.39 9.68 15.14
CA GLY A 29 3.39 10.61 14.64
C GLY A 29 3.25 12.01 15.23
N GLU A 30 2.02 12.47 15.51
CA GLU A 30 1.78 13.75 16.17
C GLU A 30 2.32 13.76 17.59
N VAL A 31 2.24 12.63 18.29
CA VAL A 31 2.79 12.47 19.65
C VAL A 31 4.31 12.34 19.64
N MET A 32 4.88 11.63 18.66
CA MET A 32 6.32 11.35 18.55
C MET A 32 7.11 12.36 17.70
N GLY A 33 6.45 13.38 17.12
CA GLY A 33 7.09 14.33 16.19
C GLY A 33 7.51 13.74 14.83
N MET A 34 7.00 12.55 14.47
CA MET A 34 7.34 11.82 13.25
C MET A 34 6.42 12.11 12.05
N ASN A 35 5.68 13.22 12.08
CA ASN A 35 4.67 13.61 11.07
C ASN A 35 5.12 13.58 9.60
N ARG A 36 6.42 13.53 9.30
CA ARG A 36 6.93 13.55 7.93
C ARG A 36 6.86 12.18 7.25
N TYR A 37 6.86 11.11 8.03
CA TYR A 37 7.00 9.76 7.49
C TYR A 37 5.66 9.15 7.06
N TYR A 38 4.51 9.65 7.54
CA TYR A 38 3.22 9.06 7.17
C TYR A 38 2.88 9.27 5.69
N TYR A 39 3.47 10.28 5.04
CA TYR A 39 3.34 10.51 3.60
C TYR A 39 3.86 9.33 2.76
N ILE A 40 4.75 8.50 3.29
CA ILE A 40 5.22 7.29 2.61
C ILE A 40 4.08 6.27 2.46
N TYR A 41 3.16 6.20 3.44
CA TYR A 41 1.94 5.40 3.29
C TYR A 41 1.04 5.93 2.17
N TYR A 42 1.00 7.24 1.94
CA TYR A 42 0.22 7.82 0.84
C TYR A 42 0.76 7.42 -0.53
N ILE A 43 2.09 7.37 -0.67
CA ILE A 43 2.75 6.83 -1.86
C ILE A 43 2.39 5.34 -2.02
N GLY A 44 2.50 4.56 -0.95
CA GLY A 44 2.12 3.13 -0.97
C GLY A 44 0.66 2.91 -1.38
N MET A 45 -0.26 3.71 -0.85
CA MET A 45 -1.68 3.69 -1.22
C MET A 45 -1.90 4.06 -2.68
N PHE A 46 -1.23 5.09 -3.19
CA PHE A 46 -1.36 5.48 -4.59
C PHE A 46 -0.97 4.33 -5.53
N PHE A 47 0.15 3.66 -5.25
CA PHE A 47 0.63 2.54 -6.06
C PHE A 47 -0.26 1.29 -5.94
N THR A 48 -0.67 0.91 -4.72
CA THR A 48 -1.57 -0.25 -4.51
C THR A 48 -2.95 -0.04 -5.10
N PHE A 49 -3.52 1.17 -4.97
CA PHE A 49 -4.81 1.52 -5.55
C PHE A 49 -4.75 1.55 -7.08
N SER A 50 -3.71 2.18 -7.65
CA SER A 50 -3.50 2.20 -9.10
C SER A 50 -3.32 0.78 -9.65
N GLY A 51 -2.58 -0.08 -8.95
CA GLY A 51 -2.45 -1.50 -9.29
C GLY A 51 -3.79 -2.23 -9.30
N SER A 52 -4.66 -1.95 -8.32
CA SER A 52 -6.01 -2.53 -8.26
C SER A 52 -6.88 -2.13 -9.46
N ILE A 53 -6.84 -0.85 -9.86
CA ILE A 53 -7.54 -0.34 -11.05
C ILE A 53 -7.02 -1.00 -12.32
N ILE A 54 -5.69 -1.03 -12.49
CA ILE A 54 -5.05 -1.66 -13.65
C ILE A 54 -5.50 -3.11 -13.76
N MET A 55 -5.50 -3.85 -12.66
CA MET A 55 -5.91 -5.27 -12.65
C MET A 55 -7.40 -5.45 -12.93
N SER A 56 -8.26 -4.53 -12.48
CA SER A 56 -9.70 -4.58 -12.75
C SER A 56 -10.06 -4.21 -14.19
N MET A 57 -9.27 -3.34 -14.84
CA MET A 57 -9.54 -2.87 -16.21
C MET A 57 -8.81 -3.68 -17.28
N SER A 58 -7.91 -4.59 -16.88
CA SER A 58 -7.12 -5.39 -17.80
C SER A 58 -7.94 -6.55 -18.38
N PRO A 59 -8.09 -6.65 -19.72
CA PRO A 59 -8.68 -7.82 -20.33
C PRO A 59 -7.77 -9.05 -20.10
N PRO A 60 -8.34 -10.25 -19.93
CA PRO A 60 -7.58 -11.48 -19.64
C PRO A 60 -6.58 -11.88 -20.74
N VAL A 61 -6.63 -11.24 -21.91
CA VAL A 61 -5.78 -11.51 -23.08
C VAL A 61 -4.46 -10.73 -23.04
N PHE A 62 -4.35 -9.67 -22.22
CA PHE A 62 -3.18 -8.80 -22.18
C PHE A 62 -2.30 -9.03 -20.95
N GLU A 63 -1.43 -10.04 -21.02
CA GLU A 63 -0.40 -10.38 -20.01
C GLU A 63 0.44 -9.17 -19.54
N ALA A 64 0.79 -8.26 -20.44
CA ALA A 64 1.60 -7.09 -20.12
C ALA A 64 0.94 -6.15 -19.10
N HIS A 65 -0.39 -6.02 -19.13
CA HIS A 65 -1.11 -5.15 -18.18
C HIS A 65 -1.20 -5.80 -16.80
N ARG A 66 -1.31 -7.13 -16.73
CA ARG A 66 -1.24 -7.88 -15.46
C ARG A 66 0.11 -7.69 -14.78
N ILE A 67 1.22 -7.82 -15.52
CA ILE A 67 2.57 -7.59 -14.99
C ILE A 67 2.69 -6.17 -14.43
N LEU A 68 2.15 -5.19 -15.13
CA LEU A 68 2.15 -3.79 -14.70
C LEU A 68 1.33 -3.59 -13.41
N GLY A 69 0.16 -4.23 -13.30
CA GLY A 69 -0.64 -4.26 -12.08
C GLY A 69 0.11 -4.84 -10.87
N TYR A 70 0.76 -6.01 -11.04
CA TYR A 70 1.57 -6.61 -9.98
C TYR A 70 2.78 -5.74 -9.59
N LEU A 71 3.41 -5.07 -10.55
CA LEU A 71 4.55 -4.18 -10.30
C LEU A 71 4.13 -2.94 -9.48
N PHE A 72 2.98 -2.36 -9.80
CA PHE A 72 2.38 -1.29 -9.01
C PHE A 72 2.00 -1.77 -7.61
N PHE A 73 1.42 -2.96 -7.50
CA PHE A 73 1.10 -3.53 -6.19
C PHE A 73 2.35 -3.78 -5.33
N ALA A 74 3.38 -4.41 -5.90
CA ALA A 74 4.62 -4.72 -5.21
C ALA A 74 5.38 -3.47 -4.76
N SER A 75 5.44 -2.44 -5.61
CA SER A 75 6.03 -1.14 -5.23
C SER A 75 5.24 -0.47 -4.11
N GLY A 76 3.91 -0.48 -4.19
CA GLY A 76 3.05 0.06 -3.14
C GLY A 76 3.22 -0.63 -1.79
N LEU A 77 3.29 -1.97 -1.78
CA LEU A 77 3.62 -2.74 -0.57
C LEU A 77 5.01 -2.44 -0.03
N THR A 78 6.00 -2.27 -0.91
CA THR A 78 7.38 -1.94 -0.52
C THR A 78 7.44 -0.61 0.21
N PHE A 79 6.79 0.44 -0.32
CA PHE A 79 6.69 1.73 0.36
C PHE A 79 5.93 1.63 1.68
N GLY A 80 4.82 0.89 1.71
CA GLY A 80 4.05 0.64 2.94
C GLY A 80 4.88 -0.06 4.02
N LEU A 81 5.68 -1.06 3.64
CA LEU A 81 6.59 -1.77 4.54
C LEU A 81 7.68 -0.85 5.07
N ILE A 82 8.32 -0.06 4.21
CA ILE A 82 9.34 0.92 4.63
C ILE A 82 8.75 1.90 5.64
N ALA A 83 7.56 2.44 5.37
CA ALA A 83 6.87 3.33 6.30
C ALA A 83 6.60 2.64 7.65
N SER A 84 6.16 1.39 7.59
CA SER A 84 5.88 0.58 8.78
C SER A 84 7.14 0.33 9.61
N ILE A 85 8.25 -0.06 8.98
CA ILE A 85 9.54 -0.26 9.67
C ILE A 85 9.99 1.03 10.35
N ILE A 86 9.86 2.18 9.68
CA ILE A 86 10.26 3.47 10.25
C ILE A 86 9.43 3.79 11.48
N TYR A 87 8.10 3.72 11.40
CA TYR A 87 7.21 4.07 12.52
C TYR A 87 7.25 3.06 13.67
N TRP A 88 7.03 1.78 13.36
CA TRP A 88 6.95 0.75 14.38
C TRP A 88 8.33 0.39 14.94
N GLY A 89 9.38 0.48 14.12
CA GLY A 89 10.76 0.33 14.60
C GLY A 89 11.17 1.44 15.56
N TRP A 90 10.69 2.67 15.35
CA TRP A 90 10.86 3.75 16.32
C TRP A 90 10.14 3.48 17.64
N MET A 91 8.87 3.04 17.59
CA MET A 91 8.12 2.70 18.81
C MET A 91 8.83 1.66 19.67
N ILE A 92 9.41 0.62 19.05
CA ILE A 92 10.14 -0.44 19.77
C ILE A 92 11.41 0.12 20.44
N LYS A 93 12.04 1.14 19.85
CA LYS A 93 13.26 1.73 20.40
C LYS A 93 12.99 2.65 21.60
N GLU A 94 11.83 3.31 21.64
CA GLU A 94 11.42 4.19 22.75
C GLU A 94 10.75 3.45 23.91
N THR A 95 10.35 2.18 23.71
CA THR A 95 9.79 1.31 24.77
C THR A 95 10.90 0.60 25.53
#